data_AF-A0A970BVV0-F1
#
_entry.id   AF-A0A970BVV0-F1
#
_cell.length_a   1.000
_cell.length_b   1.000
_cell.length_c   1.000
_cell.angle_alpha   90.00
_cell.angle_beta   90.00
_cell.angle_gamma   90.00
#
_symmetry.space_group_name_H-M   'P 1'
#
loop_
_entity.id
_entity.type
_entity.pdbx_description
1 polymer ?
#
loop_
_entity_poly.entity_id
_entity_poly.type
_entity_poly.pdbx_seq_one_letter_code
_entity_poly.pdbx_strand_id
1 'polypeptide(L)'
;LKDFFVWDWLNCAWFSSANIGVDANADAVSAVFNPQAIAFDSRKRPEREVERDASRLAYEYNISAGYAHGVIRDEFGVKYTADATEPA
;
A
#
# COMPACT_ATOMS: atom_id res chain seq x y z
N LEU A 1 21.27 1.38 0.70
CA LEU A 1 20.53 2.20 -0.29
C LEU A 1 20.01 1.24 -1.35
N LYS A 2 18.85 1.50 -1.97
CA LYS A 2 18.49 0.76 -3.19
C LYS A 2 19.38 1.30 -4.30
N ASP A 3 20.20 0.44 -4.89
CA ASP A 3 21.01 0.82 -6.04
C ASP A 3 20.05 1.23 -7.17
N PHE A 4 20.34 2.34 -7.85
CA PHE A 4 19.56 2.91 -8.97
C PHE A 4 18.21 3.57 -8.65
N PHE A 5 17.90 3.91 -7.38
CA PHE A 5 16.69 4.66 -7.06
C PHE A 5 16.77 6.12 -7.54
N VAL A 6 15.87 6.51 -8.45
CA VAL A 6 15.70 7.90 -8.90
C VAL A 6 14.60 8.57 -8.09
N TRP A 7 14.94 9.68 -7.42
CA TRP A 7 14.03 10.39 -6.53
C TRP A 7 13.01 11.28 -7.26
N ASP A 8 13.47 12.05 -8.25
CA ASP A 8 12.61 12.99 -8.99
C ASP A 8 12.93 12.90 -10.49
N TRP A 9 12.03 12.24 -11.21
CA TRP A 9 12.02 12.18 -12.65
C TRP A 9 10.59 12.41 -13.13
N LEU A 10 10.44 13.28 -14.14
CA LEU A 10 9.16 13.69 -14.73
C LEU A 10 8.16 14.36 -13.76
N ASN A 11 8.63 14.90 -12.62
CA ASN A 11 7.75 15.48 -11.59
C ASN A 11 6.71 14.46 -11.07
N CYS A 12 7.14 13.21 -10.94
CA CYS A 12 6.34 12.10 -10.43
C CYS A 12 6.84 11.69 -9.05
N ALA A 13 5.90 11.34 -8.16
CA ALA A 13 6.24 10.74 -6.87
C ALA A 13 6.42 9.22 -7.04
N TRP A 14 7.64 8.74 -6.77
CA TRP A 14 7.98 7.33 -6.87
C TRP A 14 7.81 6.64 -5.51
N PHE A 15 6.90 5.66 -5.46
CA PHE A 15 6.68 4.84 -4.27
C PHE A 15 7.24 3.44 -4.49
N SER A 16 8.00 2.94 -3.51
CA SER A 16 8.45 1.55 -3.50
C SER A 16 7.93 0.86 -2.25
N SER A 17 7.35 -0.33 -2.41
CA SER A 17 6.76 -1.10 -1.32
C SER A 17 7.17 -2.57 -1.42
N ALA A 18 7.44 -3.19 -0.26
CA ALA A 18 7.70 -4.61 -0.17
C ALA A 18 6.42 -5.46 -0.34
N ASN A 19 5.24 -4.84 -0.36
CA ASN A 19 3.97 -5.53 -0.61
C ASN A 19 3.70 -5.83 -2.10
N ILE A 20 4.54 -5.32 -3.01
CA ILE A 20 4.45 -5.67 -4.43
C ILE A 20 5.09 -7.05 -4.60
N GLY A 21 4.26 -8.06 -4.82
CA GLY A 21 4.72 -9.42 -5.10
C GLY A 21 5.34 -9.52 -6.48
N VAL A 22 6.37 -10.37 -6.57
CA VAL A 22 6.94 -10.83 -7.84
C VAL A 22 6.35 -12.20 -8.12
N ASP A 23 5.84 -12.41 -9.34
CA ASP A 23 5.26 -13.70 -9.71
C ASP A 23 6.32 -14.75 -10.10
N ALA A 24 5.87 -15.95 -10.45
CA ALA A 24 6.76 -17.05 -10.82
C ALA A 24 7.57 -16.81 -12.10
N ASN A 25 7.15 -15.84 -12.92
CA ASN A 25 7.77 -15.45 -14.17
C ASN A 25 8.70 -14.24 -14.00
N ALA A 26 8.94 -13.83 -12.75
CA ALA A 26 9.68 -12.63 -12.39
C ALA A 26 9.01 -11.31 -12.77
N ASP A 27 7.69 -11.30 -12.97
CA ASP A 27 6.96 -10.08 -13.26
C ASP A 27 6.48 -9.39 -11.96
N ALA A 28 6.69 -8.08 -11.88
CA ALA A 28 6.12 -7.21 -10.85
C ALA A 28 5.01 -6.34 -11.43
N VAL A 29 3.81 -6.42 -10.83
CA VAL A 29 2.67 -5.59 -11.22
C VAL A 29 2.66 -4.30 -10.41
N SER A 30 2.89 -3.20 -11.11
CA SER A 30 2.87 -1.83 -10.60
C SER A 30 1.78 -0.99 -11.30
N ALA A 31 1.62 0.26 -10.89
CA ALA A 31 0.71 1.19 -11.53
C ALA A 31 1.30 2.62 -11.53
N VAL A 32 0.97 3.37 -12.57
CA VAL A 32 1.19 4.82 -12.63
C VAL A 32 -0.18 5.47 -12.63
N PHE A 33 -0.45 6.34 -11.67
CA PHE A 33 -1.77 6.92 -11.48
C PHE A 33 -1.70 8.36 -10.95
N ASN A 34 -2.72 9.15 -11.25
CA ASN A 34 -2.95 10.43 -10.59
C ASN A 34 -3.47 10.17 -9.16
N PRO A 35 -3.11 10.98 -8.14
CA PRO A 35 -3.65 10.87 -6.79
C PRO A 35 -5.19 10.74 -6.71
N GLN A 36 -5.93 11.30 -7.68
CA GLN A 36 -7.39 11.20 -7.77
C GLN A 36 -7.92 9.84 -8.23
N ALA A 37 -7.05 8.92 -8.67
CA ALA A 37 -7.41 7.56 -9.04
C ALA A 37 -7.70 6.67 -7.84
N ILE A 38 -7.12 7.00 -6.67
CA ILE A 38 -7.30 6.26 -5.42
C ILE A 38 -8.28 7.03 -4.53
N ALA A 39 -9.40 6.40 -4.21
CA ALA A 39 -10.34 6.92 -3.23
C ALA A 39 -10.06 6.29 -1.86
N PHE A 40 -9.86 7.13 -0.84
CA PHE A 40 -9.82 6.72 0.55
C PHE A 40 -11.09 7.19 1.24
N ASP A 41 -11.90 6.26 1.75
CA ASP A 41 -13.10 6.56 2.52
C ASP A 41 -12.99 5.93 3.92
N SER A 42 -12.91 6.78 4.93
CA SER A 42 -12.91 6.39 6.35
C SER A 42 -14.31 6.56 6.92
N ARG A 43 -14.95 5.46 7.31
CA ARG A 43 -16.28 5.46 7.93
C ARG A 43 -16.23 5.51 9.45
N LYS A 44 -15.14 4.97 10.02
CA LYS A 44 -14.85 5.04 11.46
C LYS A 44 -13.38 5.34 11.63
N ARG A 45 -13.08 6.37 12.43
CA ARG A 45 -11.70 6.69 12.83
C ARG A 45 -11.06 5.50 13.56
N PRO A 46 -9.73 5.33 13.50
CA PRO A 46 -9.04 4.37 14.34
C PRO A 46 -9.26 4.68 15.83
N GLU A 47 -9.77 3.72 16.58
CA GLU A 47 -10.01 3.79 18.02
C GLU A 47 -9.27 2.66 18.71
N ARG A 48 -8.75 2.93 19.91
CA ARG A 48 -8.01 1.98 20.73
C ARG A 48 -8.67 1.88 22.10
N GLU A 49 -9.04 0.67 22.47
CA GLU A 49 -9.57 0.33 23.79
C GLU A 49 -8.60 -0.64 24.47
N VAL A 50 -8.41 -0.45 25.77
CA VAL A 50 -7.51 -1.28 26.58
C VAL A 50 -8.35 -2.09 27.54
N GLU A 51 -8.23 -3.41 27.47
CA GLU A 51 -8.89 -4.32 28.38
C GLU A 51 -7.85 -5.01 29.27
N ARG A 52 -8.11 -5.06 30.58
CA ARG A 52 -7.28 -5.82 31.51
C ARG A 52 -7.83 -7.23 31.62
N ASP A 53 -7.09 -8.20 31.09
CA ASP A 53 -7.36 -9.61 31.37
C ASP A 53 -6.75 -9.98 32.73
N ALA A 54 -7.63 -10.17 33.72
CA ALA A 54 -7.24 -10.54 35.08
C ALA A 54 -6.65 -11.95 35.18
N SER A 55 -7.01 -12.88 34.28
CA SER A 55 -6.49 -14.25 34.27
C SER A 55 -5.07 -14.33 33.71
N ARG A 56 -4.78 -13.53 32.68
CA ARG A 56 -3.44 -13.47 32.06
C ARG A 56 -2.53 -12.41 32.69
N LEU A 57 -3.02 -11.63 33.64
CA LEU A 57 -2.32 -10.49 34.25
C LEU A 57 -1.73 -9.54 33.18
N ALA A 58 -2.42 -9.40 32.06
CA ALA A 58 -1.95 -8.69 30.88
C ALA A 58 -2.98 -7.67 30.39
N TYR A 59 -2.52 -6.69 29.63
CA TYR A 59 -3.36 -5.74 28.92
C TYR A 59 -3.50 -6.16 27.47
N GLU A 60 -4.74 -6.27 27.01
CA GLU A 60 -5.05 -6.44 25.60
C GLU A 60 -5.40 -5.09 24.99
N TYR A 61 -4.78 -4.80 23.85
CA TYR A 61 -5.04 -3.60 23.07
C TYR A 61 -5.92 -3.97 21.90
N ASN A 62 -7.19 -3.58 21.95
CA ASN A 62 -8.10 -3.74 20.82
C ASN A 62 -8.09 -2.45 20.00
N ILE A 63 -7.76 -2.57 18.71
CA ILE A 63 -7.77 -1.44 17.77
C ILE A 63 -8.83 -1.71 16.72
N SER A 64 -9.78 -0.80 16.57
CA SER A 64 -10.81 -0.87 15.54
C SER A 64 -10.73 0.34 14.61
N ALA A 65 -10.87 0.11 13.31
CA ALA A 65 -10.98 1.16 12.30
C ALA A 65 -11.94 0.70 11.21
N GLY A 66 -12.65 1.65 10.58
CA GLY A 66 -13.64 1.34 9.55
C GLY A 66 -13.30 2.08 8.27
N TYR A 67 -13.03 1.31 7.21
CA TYR A 67 -12.75 1.82 5.87
C TYR A 67 -13.75 1.24 4.88
N ALA A 68 -14.12 2.00 3.87
CA ALA A 68 -14.86 1.44 2.75
C ALA A 68 -13.91 0.79 1.74
N HIS A 69 -14.43 -0.19 1.01
CA HIS A 69 -13.79 -0.64 -0.23
C HIS A 69 -14.08 0.41 -1.32
N GLY A 70 -13.03 0.90 -1.97
CA GLY A 70 -13.10 1.93 -3.01
C GLY A 70 -13.30 1.35 -4.40
N VAL A 71 -13.89 2.16 -5.29
CA VAL A 71 -13.91 1.90 -6.74
C VAL A 71 -12.70 2.58 -7.36
N ILE A 72 -11.92 1.82 -8.13
CA ILE A 72 -10.78 2.35 -8.90
C ILE A 72 -11.33 3.08 -10.12
N ARG A 73 -10.82 4.29 -10.39
CA ARG A 73 -11.14 5.02 -11.62
C ARG A 73 -10.10 4.71 -12.68
N ASP A 74 -10.43 3.76 -13.55
CA ASP A 74 -9.52 3.25 -14.58
C ASP A 74 -9.03 4.33 -15.56
N GLU A 75 -9.78 5.42 -15.75
CA GLU A 75 -9.38 6.54 -16.62
C GLU A 75 -8.14 7.31 -16.10
N PHE A 76 -7.88 7.27 -14.79
CA PHE A 76 -6.83 8.09 -14.14
C PHE A 76 -5.55 7.31 -13.80
N GLY A 77 -5.43 6.07 -14.26
CA GLY A 77 -4.25 5.26 -14.01
C GLY A 77 -4.08 4.11 -14.99
N VAL A 78 -2.85 3.64 -15.13
CA VAL A 78 -2.50 2.53 -16.01
C VAL A 78 -1.68 1.51 -15.23
N LYS A 79 -2.00 0.22 -15.45
CA LYS A 79 -1.19 -0.90 -14.95
C LYS A 79 0.13 -0.96 -15.72
N TYR A 80 1.23 -1.14 -14.99
CA TYR A 80 2.55 -1.34 -15.54
C TYR A 80 3.10 -2.67 -15.03
N THR A 81 3.32 -3.63 -15.93
CA THR A 81 4.03 -4.87 -15.61
C THR A 81 5.48 -4.71 -16.02
N ALA A 82 6.40 -4.91 -15.08
CA ALA A 82 7.83 -4.86 -15.31
C ALA A 82 8.48 -6.18 -14.91
N ASP A 83 9.55 -6.52 -15.61
CA ASP A 83 10.46 -7.58 -15.17
C ASP A 83 11.19 -7.12 -13.90
N ALA A 84 11.21 -8.00 -12.90
CA ALA A 84 11.84 -7.78 -11.61
C ALA A 84 13.21 -8.46 -11.49
N THR A 85 13.72 -9.06 -12.58
CA THR A 85 15.10 -9.54 -12.65
C THR A 85 16.11 -8.39 -12.81
N GLU A 86 17.39 -8.73 -12.77
CA GLU A 86 18.49 -7.77 -12.86
C GLU A 86 18.41 -6.94 -14.16
N PRO A 87 18.58 -5.61 -14.08
CA PRO A 87 18.65 -4.77 -15.26
C PRO A 87 19.85 -5.18 -16.13
N ALA A 88 19.61 -5.41 -17.43
CA ALA A 88 20.66 -5.65 -18.42
C ALA A 88 21.47 -4.39 -18.74
#